data_AF-A0A7G5H7I0-F1
#
_entry.id   AF-A0A7G5H7I0-F1
#
_cell.length_a   1.000
_cell.length_b   1.000
_cell.length_c   1.000
_cell.angle_alpha   90.00
_cell.angle_beta   90.00
_cell.angle_gamma   90.00
#
_symmetry.space_group_name_H-M   'P 1'
#
loop_
_entity.id
_entity.type
_entity.pdbx_description
1 polymer ?
#
loop_
_entity_poly.entity_id
_entity_poly.type
_entity_poly.pdbx_seq_one_letter_code
_entity_poly.pdbx_strand_id
1 'polypeptide(L)'
;MTFEPASQLLAFVLPMSFLKGDLIFHRGNPAQEDIHIPITPTLKPRQVVSTAQLAKGIWQVCLNWSDGRLQYLEEKVINID
;
A
#
# COMPACT_ATOMS: atom_id res chain seq x y z
N MET A 1 6.49 3.92 4.42
CA MET A 1 6.33 3.59 2.98
C MET A 1 7.20 4.49 2.09
N THR A 2 7.76 3.95 1.00
CA THR A 2 8.60 4.65 0.00
C THR A 2 8.05 4.40 -1.41
N PHE A 3 7.88 5.47 -2.21
CA PHE A 3 7.35 5.38 -3.57
C PHE A 3 8.44 5.76 -4.56
N GLU A 4 8.61 4.96 -5.61
CA GLU A 4 9.62 5.11 -6.65
C GLU A 4 8.92 5.35 -8.00
N PRO A 5 8.70 6.62 -8.40
CA PRO A 5 7.88 6.95 -9.58
C PRO A 5 8.41 6.33 -10.88
N ALA A 6 9.73 6.35 -11.08
CA ALA A 6 10.36 5.87 -12.31
C ALA A 6 10.15 4.36 -12.55
N SER A 7 9.99 3.58 -11.47
CA SER A 7 9.75 2.13 -11.55
C SER A 7 8.29 1.76 -11.29
N GLN A 8 7.44 2.73 -10.95
CA GLN A 8 6.05 2.50 -10.53
C GLN A 8 5.94 1.45 -9.42
N LEU A 9 6.79 1.60 -8.39
CA LEU A 9 6.84 0.70 -7.24
C LEU A 9 6.58 1.45 -5.95
N LEU A 10 5.76 0.86 -5.08
CA LEU A 10 5.63 1.25 -3.69
C LEU A 10 6.26 0.16 -2.82
N ALA A 11 7.25 0.53 -2.02
CA ALA A 11 7.93 -0.36 -1.08
C ALA A 11 7.60 0.02 0.36
N PHE A 12 7.44 -0.99 1.22
CA PHE A 12 7.23 -0.82 2.65
C PHE A 12 7.75 -2.02 3.42
N VAL A 13 7.87 -1.88 4.73
CA VAL A 13 8.44 -2.93 5.59
C VAL A 13 7.41 -3.28 6.65
N LEU A 14 7.11 -4.56 6.77
CA LEU A 14 6.30 -5.13 7.84
C LEU A 14 7.17 -6.06 8.70
N PRO A 15 6.92 -6.13 10.02
CA PRO A 15 7.61 -7.09 10.88
C PRO A 15 7.24 -8.51 10.47
N MET A 16 8.16 -9.47 10.57
CA MET A 16 7.91 -10.87 10.18
C MET A 16 6.75 -11.55 10.94
N SER A 17 6.30 -10.95 12.05
CA SER A 17 5.18 -11.40 12.87
C SER A 17 3.81 -10.92 12.39
N PHE A 18 3.73 -10.09 11.34
CA PHE A 18 2.42 -9.66 10.83
C PHE A 18 1.64 -10.86 10.29
N LEU A 19 0.33 -10.87 10.52
CA LEU A 19 -0.56 -11.96 10.11
C LEU A 19 -1.46 -11.58 8.94
N LYS A 20 -1.89 -10.31 8.91
CA LYS A 20 -2.75 -9.77 7.85
C LYS A 20 -2.33 -8.34 7.54
N GLY A 21 -2.31 -7.99 6.26
CA GLY A 21 -2.21 -6.61 5.81
C GLY A 21 -3.08 -6.37 4.59
N ASP A 22 -3.48 -5.11 4.41
CA ASP A 22 -4.26 -4.62 3.28
C ASP A 22 -3.69 -3.24 2.90
N LEU A 23 -3.35 -3.07 1.64
CA LEU A 23 -2.90 -1.80 1.07
C LEU A 23 -4.01 -1.25 0.19
N ILE A 24 -4.51 -0.06 0.52
CA ILE A 24 -5.66 0.55 -0.14
C ILE A 24 -5.21 1.83 -0.82
N PHE A 25 -5.59 2.01 -2.09
CA PHE A 25 -5.33 3.22 -2.85
C PHE A 25 -6.65 3.95 -3.06
N HIS A 26 -6.79 5.08 -2.39
CA HIS A 26 -7.91 6.00 -2.52
C HIS A 26 -7.57 7.08 -3.54
N ARG A 27 -8.41 7.22 -4.57
CA ARG A 27 -8.38 8.39 -5.44
C ARG A 27 -9.27 9.45 -4.78
N GLY A 28 -8.82 10.70 -4.70
CA GLY A 28 -9.60 11.81 -4.12
C GLY A 28 -10.91 12.14 -4.85
N ASN A 29 -11.34 11.32 -5.82
CA ASN A 29 -12.60 11.45 -6.52
C ASN A 29 -13.54 10.30 -6.11
N PRO A 30 -14.67 10.57 -5.44
CA PRO A 30 -15.59 9.54 -4.93
C PRO A 30 -16.29 8.72 -6.03
N ALA A 31 -16.21 9.13 -7.29
CA ALA A 31 -16.73 8.35 -8.43
C ALA A 31 -15.80 7.21 -8.87
N GLN A 32 -14.61 7.08 -8.28
CA GLN A 32 -13.65 6.03 -8.61
C GLN A 32 -13.50 5.06 -7.44
N GLU A 33 -13.52 3.77 -7.79
CA GLU A 33 -13.37 2.69 -6.82
C GLU A 33 -11.95 2.67 -6.24
N ASP A 34 -11.88 2.40 -4.94
CA ASP A 34 -10.64 2.16 -4.24
C ASP A 34 -10.00 0.85 -4.75
N ILE A 35 -8.67 0.84 -4.85
CA ILE A 35 -7.92 -0.36 -5.22
C ILE A 35 -7.37 -1.00 -3.96
N HIS A 36 -7.80 -2.23 -3.68
CA HIS A 36 -7.38 -3.00 -2.52
C HIS A 36 -6.39 -4.09 -2.93
N ILE A 37 -5.24 -4.12 -2.26
CA ILE A 37 -4.19 -5.11 -2.48
C ILE A 37 -3.93 -5.83 -1.15
N PRO A 38 -4.37 -7.09 -0.99
CA PRO A 38 -4.09 -7.85 0.22
C PRO A 38 -2.59 -8.15 0.30
N ILE A 39 -2.02 -7.96 1.49
CA ILE A 39 -0.61 -8.23 1.78
C ILE A 39 -0.53 -9.51 2.60
N THR A 40 -0.02 -10.56 1.97
CA THR A 40 0.20 -11.85 2.63
C THR A 40 1.56 -11.89 3.32
N PRO A 41 1.67 -12.49 4.52
CA PRO A 41 2.96 -12.76 5.15
C PRO A 41 3.93 -13.48 4.21
N THR A 42 5.13 -12.91 4.07
CA THR A 42 6.22 -13.51 3.31
C THR A 42 7.44 -13.71 4.20
N LEU A 43 8.41 -14.50 3.75
CA LEU A 43 9.69 -14.68 4.45
C LEU A 43 10.60 -13.44 4.40
N LYS A 44 10.10 -12.31 3.89
CA LYS A 44 10.86 -11.08 3.74
C LYS A 44 10.08 -9.95 4.42
N PRO A 45 10.75 -9.09 5.19
CA PRO A 45 10.07 -7.97 5.83
C PRO A 45 9.69 -6.88 4.83
N ARG A 46 10.48 -6.71 3.76
CA ARG A 46 10.23 -5.73 2.70
C ARG A 46 9.20 -6.27 1.70
N GLN A 47 8.08 -5.57 1.59
CA GLN A 47 7.06 -5.77 0.57
C GLN A 47 7.24 -4.74 -0.55
N VAL A 48 6.93 -5.13 -1.79
CA VAL A 48 6.95 -4.27 -2.96
C VAL A 48 5.69 -4.53 -3.76
N VAL A 49 4.97 -3.46 -4.09
CA VAL A 49 3.73 -3.49 -4.84
C VAL A 49 3.87 -2.61 -6.08
N SER A 50 3.42 -3.11 -7.23
CA SER A 50 3.38 -2.32 -8.46
C SER A 50 2.21 -1.34 -8.45
N THR A 51 2.49 -0.10 -8.83
CA THR A 51 1.49 0.95 -9.03
C THR A 51 1.17 1.16 -10.52
N ALA A 52 1.64 0.28 -11.42
CA ALA A 52 1.48 0.44 -12.87
C ALA A 52 0.01 0.40 -13.33
N GLN A 53 -0.85 -0.25 -12.56
CA GLN A 53 -2.30 -0.30 -12.82
C GLN A 53 -3.04 0.96 -12.36
N LEU A 54 -2.40 1.84 -11.58
CA LEU A 54 -3.03 3.07 -11.10
C LEU A 54 -3.08 4.08 -12.25
N ALA A 55 -4.25 4.68 -12.43
CA ALA A 55 -4.37 5.83 -13.31
C ALA A 55 -3.58 7.04 -12.77
N LYS A 56 -3.13 7.91 -13.67
CA LYS A 56 -2.39 9.13 -13.33
C LYS A 56 -3.16 10.03 -12.35
N GLY A 57 -2.42 10.70 -11.46
CA GLY A 57 -2.94 11.66 -10.49
C GLY A 57 -2.52 11.35 -9.05
N ILE A 58 -3.17 12.04 -8.12
CA ILE A 58 -2.87 11.96 -6.69
C ILE A 58 -3.67 10.84 -6.05
N TRP A 59 -2.98 10.00 -5.29
CA TRP A 59 -3.53 8.88 -4.54
C TRP A 59 -3.15 8.98 -3.07
N GLN A 60 -4.10 8.71 -2.18
CA GLN A 60 -3.84 8.43 -0.78
C GLN A 60 -3.73 6.91 -0.61
N VAL A 61 -2.58 6.47 -0.13
CA VAL A 61 -2.29 5.06 0.12
C VAL A 61 -2.38 4.80 1.61
N CYS A 62 -3.23 3.84 1.98
CA CYS A 62 -3.44 3.41 3.36
C CYS A 62 -2.95 1.97 3.52
N LEU A 63 -1.92 1.77 4.35
CA LEU A 63 -1.43 0.46 4.75
C LEU A 63 -2.03 0.10 6.11
N ASN A 64 -2.96 -0.84 6.11
CA ASN A 64 -3.52 -1.44 7.31
C ASN A 64 -2.85 -2.78 7.55
N TRP A 65 -2.38 -3.08 8.76
CA TRP A 65 -1.87 -4.40 9.09
C TRP A 65 -2.05 -4.75 10.55
N SER A 66 -1.96 -6.05 10.87
CA SER A 66 -2.12 -6.58 12.22
C SER A 66 -1.15 -7.73 12.47
N ASP A 67 -0.67 -7.82 13.71
CA ASP A 67 0.06 -8.96 14.26
C ASP A 67 -0.85 -9.95 15.01
N GLY A 68 -2.18 -9.78 14.88
CA GLY A 68 -3.20 -10.55 15.59
C GLY A 68 -3.56 -10.02 16.98
N ARG A 69 -2.82 -9.03 17.51
CA ARG A 69 -3.11 -8.39 18.79
C ARG A 69 -3.51 -6.94 18.62
N LEU A 70 -2.76 -6.22 17.79
CA LEU A 70 -2.97 -4.82 17.49
C LEU A 70 -3.17 -4.63 15.99
N GLN A 71 -3.81 -3.52 15.65
CA GLN A 71 -3.94 -3.05 14.28
C GLN A 71 -3.17 -1.74 14.14
N TYR A 72 -2.50 -1.59 13.02
CA TYR A 72 -1.66 -0.46 12.69
C TYR A 72 -2.11 0.12 11.35
N LEU A 73 -2.09 1.44 11.25
CA LEU A 73 -2.38 2.19 10.05
C LEU A 73 -1.21 3.12 9.76
N GLU A 74 -0.73 3.09 8.53
CA GLU A 74 0.19 4.10 7.97
C GLU A 74 -0.44 4.67 6.69
N GLU A 75 -0.39 5.98 6.52
CA GLU A 75 -0.92 6.67 5.35
C GLU A 75 0.19 7.41 4.59
N LYS A 76 0.07 7.47 3.26
CA LYS A 76 0.98 8.24 2.42
C LYS A 76 0.31 8.73 1.15
N VAL A 77 0.55 9.99 0.79
CA VAL A 77 0.14 10.54 -0.50
C VAL A 77 1.23 10.28 -1.54
N ILE A 78 0.84 9.78 -2.71
CA ILE A 78 1.72 9.60 -3.88
C ILE A 78 1.10 10.27 -5.11
N ASN A 79 1.94 10.67 -6.05
CA ASN A 79 1.52 11.20 -7.34
C ASN A 79 2.00 10.26 -8.46
N ILE A 80 1.09 9.83 -9.33
CA ILE A 80 1.37 8.98 -10.48
C ILE A 80 1.36 9.86 -11.74
N ASP A 81 2.50 9.96 -12.42
CA ASP A 81 2.71 10.83 -13.60
C ASP A 81 2.52 10.14 -14.96
#